data_AF-A0A8S1D326-F1
#
_entry.id   AF-A0A8S1D326-F1
#
_cell.length_a   1.000
_cell.length_b   1.000
_cell.length_c   1.000
_cell.angle_alpha   90.00
_cell.angle_beta   90.00
_cell.angle_gamma   90.00
#
_symmetry.space_group_name_H-M   'P 1'
#
loop_
_entity.id
_entity.type
_entity.pdbx_description
1 polymer ?
#
loop_
_entity_poly.entity_id
_entity_poly.type
_entity_poly.pdbx_seq_one_letter_code
_entity_poly.pdbx_strand_id
1 'polypeptide(L)'
;MFTITIPYTGYVGTYKQRTGDKCDGCAMFWQESKLKLLEQTTVEFYQPGVSVLDKDNIALVSRLQLAGRQVVVATTHLVYNPKRSDIRLAQVQLLLAELDRVSHCIVEGTAQHHPVVLTGDFNFDTGSCVYHLITSGELRYDCLSKPRLKNCSGRSSPPLGSKLVPSRLGITDCCQHASVLTDRSDYKEGDRSVEVVNRELNMLGLYHSERRANDAKKMTNGEHQFGTGVLKHNLHLKSAYQHRQFNRPEATTHQDEWITVDYIFYSQIPEAFSTRSLKLLSTWRLPTVDECNVMGAIPNFDSPSDHLPILADFLLS
;
A
#
# COMPACT_ATOMS: atom_id res chain seq x y z
N MET A 1 6.05 -6.90 -16.05
CA MET A 1 6.54 -5.57 -15.63
C MET A 1 7.67 -5.20 -16.58
N PHE A 2 7.72 -3.95 -17.06
CA PHE A 2 8.77 -3.50 -17.97
C PHE A 2 9.31 -2.13 -17.55
N THR A 3 10.56 -1.85 -17.93
CA THR A 3 11.24 -0.57 -17.69
C THR A 3 10.82 0.45 -18.74
N ILE A 4 10.61 1.69 -18.32
CA ILE A 4 10.24 2.84 -19.15
C ILE A 4 11.22 3.97 -18.88
N THR A 5 11.62 4.70 -19.91
CA THR A 5 12.36 5.95 -19.78
C THR A 5 11.50 7.07 -20.36
N ILE A 6 11.42 8.21 -19.68
CA ILE A 6 10.80 9.41 -20.26
C ILE A 6 11.92 10.21 -20.94
N PRO A 7 11.97 10.24 -22.28
CA PRO A 7 13.08 10.85 -23.00
C PRO A 7 13.34 12.29 -22.55
N TYR A 8 14.61 12.66 -22.44
CA TYR A 8 15.07 14.03 -22.14
C TYR A 8 14.70 14.59 -20.75
N THR A 9 14.14 13.78 -19.85
CA THR A 9 13.79 14.21 -18.47
C THR A 9 14.75 13.70 -17.38
N GLY A 10 15.55 12.69 -17.68
CA GLY A 10 16.39 11.98 -16.69
C GLY A 10 15.61 11.03 -15.76
N TYR A 11 14.30 10.86 -16.00
CA TYR A 11 13.49 9.87 -15.29
C TYR A 11 13.54 8.51 -15.97
N VAL A 12 13.83 7.51 -15.15
CA VAL A 12 13.60 6.10 -15.47
C VAL A 12 12.50 5.59 -14.56
N GLY A 13 11.81 4.54 -14.98
CA GLY A 13 10.68 4.04 -14.24
C GLY A 13 10.28 2.66 -14.66
N THR A 14 9.27 2.14 -13.98
CA THR A 14 8.69 0.84 -14.26
C THR A 14 7.19 0.92 -14.30
N TYR A 15 6.63 0.04 -15.12
CA TYR A 15 5.20 -0.08 -15.30
C TYR A 15 4.76 -1.53 -15.12
N LYS A 16 3.64 -1.67 -14.41
CA LYS A 16 2.92 -2.93 -14.27
C LYS A 16 1.47 -2.69 -14.68
N GLN A 17 1.10 -3.31 -15.78
CA GLN A 17 -0.28 -3.49 -16.18
C GLN A 17 -1.02 -4.29 -15.11
N ARG A 18 -2.28 -3.95 -14.88
CA ARG A 18 -3.19 -4.79 -14.11
C ARG A 18 -3.27 -6.19 -14.72
N THR A 19 -3.59 -7.19 -13.90
CA THR A 19 -3.74 -8.57 -14.41
C THR A 19 -5.00 -8.70 -15.28
N GLY A 20 -5.18 -9.89 -15.86
CA GLY A 20 -6.33 -10.13 -16.74
C GLY A 20 -6.27 -9.29 -18.02
N ASP A 21 -7.45 -8.98 -18.57
CA ASP A 21 -7.59 -8.22 -19.81
C ASP A 21 -7.90 -6.74 -19.52
N LYS A 22 -6.91 -6.03 -18.96
CA LYS A 22 -7.00 -4.61 -18.58
C LYS A 22 -5.96 -3.80 -19.35
N CYS A 23 -6.29 -2.61 -19.82
CA CYS A 23 -5.38 -1.74 -20.58
C CYS A 23 -4.64 -0.71 -19.70
N ASP A 24 -4.93 -0.66 -18.40
CA ASP A 24 -4.39 0.27 -17.43
C ASP A 24 -3.48 -0.42 -16.39
N GLY A 25 -2.74 0.38 -15.62
CA GLY A 25 -1.78 -0.12 -14.64
C GLY A 25 -1.19 0.98 -13.77
N CYS A 26 -0.19 0.63 -12.96
CA CYS A 26 0.58 1.61 -12.19
C CYS A 26 1.95 1.80 -12.82
N ALA A 27 2.46 3.03 -12.73
CA ALA A 27 3.83 3.36 -13.09
C ALA A 27 4.53 4.08 -11.93
N MET A 28 5.84 3.88 -11.80
CA MET A 28 6.67 4.58 -10.85
C MET A 28 7.93 5.07 -11.55
N PHE A 29 8.25 6.35 -11.37
CA PHE A 29 9.41 6.99 -12.00
C PHE A 29 10.31 7.64 -10.93
N TRP A 30 11.61 7.62 -11.17
CA TRP A 30 12.61 8.29 -10.32
C TRP A 30 13.73 8.88 -11.19
N GLN A 31 14.40 9.90 -10.66
CA GLN A 31 15.58 10.48 -11.32
C GLN A 31 16.78 9.54 -11.14
N GLU A 32 17.26 8.97 -12.23
CA GLU A 32 18.35 7.98 -12.22
C GLU A 32 19.65 8.53 -11.62
N SER A 33 19.91 9.82 -11.82
CA SER A 33 21.08 10.51 -11.27
C SER A 33 21.06 10.71 -9.75
N LYS A 34 19.90 10.55 -9.10
CA LYS A 34 19.72 10.78 -7.66
C LYS A 34 19.41 9.51 -6.88
N LEU A 35 18.61 8.63 -7.48
CA LEU A 35 18.03 7.47 -6.83
C LEU A 35 18.50 6.19 -7.50
N LYS A 36 19.13 5.32 -6.70
CA LYS A 36 19.51 3.97 -7.13
C LYS A 36 18.42 2.98 -6.76
N LEU A 37 17.92 2.22 -7.73
CA LEU A 37 17.00 1.11 -7.46
C LEU A 37 17.76 -0.07 -6.84
N LEU A 38 17.30 -0.54 -5.68
CA LEU A 38 17.88 -1.70 -4.97
C LEU A 38 17.01 -2.96 -5.12
N GLU A 39 15.70 -2.80 -5.07
CA GLU A 39 14.73 -3.89 -5.19
C GLU A 39 13.45 -3.36 -5.81
N GLN A 40 12.80 -4.19 -6.63
CA GLN A 40 11.50 -3.89 -7.18
C GLN A 40 10.65 -5.16 -7.20
N THR A 41 9.42 -5.03 -6.73
CA THR A 41 8.45 -6.13 -6.66
C THR A 41 7.06 -5.61 -7.02
N THR A 42 6.19 -6.52 -7.42
CA THR A 42 4.79 -6.23 -7.71
C THR A 42 3.89 -7.07 -6.82
N VAL A 43 2.74 -6.51 -6.46
CA VAL A 43 1.67 -7.23 -5.77
C VAL A 43 0.53 -7.41 -6.74
N GLU A 44 0.15 -8.66 -7.00
CA GLU A 44 -1.08 -8.98 -7.73
C GLU A 44 -2.16 -9.33 -6.71
N PHE A 45 -3.20 -8.50 -6.61
CA PHE A 45 -4.23 -8.72 -5.61
C PHE A 45 -5.16 -9.88 -5.96
N TYR A 46 -5.26 -10.25 -7.24
CA TYR A 46 -6.02 -11.42 -7.67
C TYR A 46 -5.39 -12.71 -7.10
N GLN A 47 -6.18 -13.49 -6.37
CA GLN A 47 -5.77 -14.78 -5.82
C GLN A 47 -6.79 -15.87 -6.22
N PRO A 48 -6.40 -16.84 -7.07
CA PRO A 48 -7.30 -17.88 -7.56
C PRO A 48 -8.05 -18.61 -6.44
N GLY A 49 -9.37 -18.74 -6.59
CA GLY A 49 -10.22 -19.43 -5.61
C GLY A 49 -10.43 -18.68 -4.29
N VAL A 50 -10.10 -17.38 -4.22
CA VAL A 50 -10.35 -16.52 -3.05
C VAL A 50 -11.31 -15.38 -3.44
N SER A 51 -12.58 -15.48 -3.03
CA SER A 51 -13.66 -14.62 -3.51
C SER A 51 -13.53 -13.12 -3.17
N VAL A 52 -12.83 -12.77 -2.08
CA VAL A 52 -12.58 -11.37 -1.70
C VAL A 52 -11.37 -10.76 -2.44
N LEU A 53 -10.59 -11.61 -3.12
CA LEU A 53 -9.40 -11.25 -3.88
C LEU A 53 -9.59 -11.68 -5.35
N ASP A 54 -10.72 -11.29 -5.93
CA ASP A 54 -11.16 -11.64 -7.28
C ASP A 54 -10.96 -10.51 -8.30
N LYS A 55 -10.12 -9.51 -7.96
CA LYS A 55 -9.91 -8.30 -8.77
C LYS A 55 -8.47 -8.17 -9.23
N ASP A 56 -8.32 -7.75 -10.47
CA ASP A 56 -7.04 -7.59 -11.18
C ASP A 56 -6.23 -6.34 -10.82
N ASN A 57 -6.57 -5.68 -9.72
CA ASN A 57 -5.79 -4.54 -9.24
C ASN A 57 -4.38 -5.04 -8.84
N ILE A 58 -3.41 -4.12 -8.92
CA ILE A 58 -2.00 -4.41 -8.61
C ILE A 58 -1.40 -3.28 -7.77
N ALA A 59 -0.23 -3.53 -7.18
CA ALA A 59 0.63 -2.49 -6.65
C ALA A 59 2.08 -2.67 -7.15
N LEU A 60 2.81 -1.55 -7.21
CA LEU A 60 4.25 -1.48 -7.42
C LEU A 60 4.93 -1.12 -6.11
N VAL A 61 6.03 -1.80 -5.76
CA VAL A 61 6.84 -1.48 -4.60
C VAL A 61 8.31 -1.48 -4.99
N SER A 62 9.00 -0.37 -4.71
CA SER A 62 10.41 -0.15 -5.04
C SER A 62 11.18 0.29 -3.81
N ARG A 63 12.31 -0.37 -3.53
CA ARG A 63 13.28 0.09 -2.53
C ARG A 63 14.37 0.87 -3.26
N LEU A 64 14.48 2.14 -2.92
CA LEU A 64 15.37 3.11 -3.55
C LEU A 64 16.43 3.57 -2.54
N GLN A 65 17.61 3.94 -3.04
CA GLN A 65 18.68 4.53 -2.26
C GLN A 65 18.97 5.97 -2.70
N LEU A 66 19.01 6.88 -1.75
CA LEU A 66 19.36 8.29 -1.91
C LEU A 66 20.49 8.63 -0.93
N ALA A 67 21.65 9.03 -1.45
CA ALA A 67 22.81 9.45 -0.63
C ALA A 67 23.13 8.49 0.53
N GLY A 68 23.16 7.17 0.25
CA GLY A 68 23.43 6.11 1.21
C GLY A 68 22.22 5.64 2.03
N ARG A 69 21.15 6.42 2.11
CA ARG A 69 19.91 6.11 2.84
C ARG A 69 18.91 5.40 1.95
N GLN A 70 18.08 4.54 2.53
CA GLN A 70 17.09 3.77 1.79
C GLN A 70 15.67 4.19 2.15
N VAL A 71 14.78 4.18 1.16
CA VAL A 71 13.35 4.46 1.30
C VAL A 71 12.58 3.44 0.44
N VAL A 72 11.45 2.98 0.95
CA VAL A 72 10.52 2.14 0.17
C VAL A 72 9.41 3.03 -0.34
N VAL A 73 9.21 3.04 -1.65
CA VAL A 73 8.11 3.75 -2.31
C VAL A 73 7.16 2.73 -2.89
N ALA A 74 5.87 2.92 -2.69
CA ALA A 74 4.82 2.09 -3.28
C ALA A 74 3.73 2.94 -3.92
N THR A 75 3.11 2.38 -4.96
CA THR A 75 1.91 2.95 -5.57
C THR A 75 0.91 1.86 -5.91
N THR A 76 -0.38 2.16 -5.79
CA THR A 76 -1.47 1.23 -6.06
C THR A 76 -2.69 1.97 -6.63
N HIS A 77 -3.58 1.23 -7.25
CA HIS A 77 -4.94 1.69 -7.56
C HIS A 77 -5.90 0.60 -7.07
N LEU A 78 -6.56 0.84 -5.94
CA LEU A 78 -7.47 -0.14 -5.32
C LEU A 78 -8.80 -0.28 -6.08
N VAL A 79 -9.59 -1.29 -5.75
CA VAL A 79 -10.88 -1.49 -6.42
C VAL A 79 -11.82 -0.29 -6.24
N TYR A 80 -12.33 0.23 -7.36
CA TYR A 80 -13.25 1.37 -7.39
C TYR A 80 -14.57 1.09 -6.64
N ASN A 81 -15.21 -0.06 -6.90
CA ASN A 81 -16.60 -0.33 -6.50
C ASN A 81 -16.93 0.20 -5.08
N PRO A 82 -17.74 1.27 -4.94
CA PRO A 82 -17.93 1.94 -3.65
C PRO A 82 -18.54 1.05 -2.56
N LYS A 83 -19.17 -0.07 -2.95
CA LYS A 83 -19.80 -1.03 -2.03
C LYS A 83 -18.82 -2.06 -1.47
N ARG A 84 -17.62 -2.22 -2.04
CA ARG A 84 -16.68 -3.32 -1.75
C ARG A 84 -15.49 -2.91 -0.89
N SER A 85 -15.78 -2.33 0.27
CA SER A 85 -14.73 -2.01 1.26
C SER A 85 -14.04 -3.28 1.79
N ASP A 86 -14.74 -4.41 1.80
CA ASP A 86 -14.19 -5.75 2.08
C ASP A 86 -13.03 -6.11 1.15
N ILE A 87 -13.17 -5.89 -0.16
CA ILE A 87 -12.09 -6.12 -1.13
C ILE A 87 -10.95 -5.12 -0.88
N ARG A 88 -11.24 -3.84 -0.71
CA ARG A 88 -10.19 -2.82 -0.44
C ARG A 88 -9.37 -3.18 0.81
N LEU A 89 -10.03 -3.64 1.88
CA LEU A 89 -9.35 -4.09 3.09
C LEU A 89 -8.44 -5.30 2.82
N ALA A 90 -8.90 -6.28 2.04
CA ALA A 90 -8.09 -7.45 1.70
C ALA A 90 -6.90 -7.09 0.79
N GLN A 91 -7.09 -6.19 -0.17
CA GLN A 91 -6.00 -5.66 -1.01
C GLN A 91 -4.95 -4.93 -0.16
N VAL A 92 -5.40 -4.09 0.77
CA VAL A 92 -4.51 -3.38 1.71
C VAL A 92 -3.77 -4.36 2.63
N GLN A 93 -4.41 -5.43 3.10
CA GLN A 93 -3.73 -6.46 3.90
C GLN A 93 -2.55 -7.09 3.14
N LEU A 94 -2.74 -7.45 1.86
CA LEU A 94 -1.67 -7.99 1.00
C LEU A 94 -0.58 -6.95 0.73
N LEU A 95 -0.96 -5.69 0.47
CA LEU A 95 0.00 -4.60 0.22
C LEU A 95 0.86 -4.31 1.46
N LEU A 96 0.24 -4.23 2.64
CA LEU A 96 0.95 -4.02 3.91
C LEU A 96 1.93 -5.15 4.22
N ALA A 97 1.57 -6.41 3.90
CA ALA A 97 2.48 -7.55 4.02
C ALA A 97 3.70 -7.44 3.11
N GLU A 98 3.53 -6.97 1.88
CA GLU A 98 4.66 -6.73 0.98
C GLU A 98 5.49 -5.53 1.43
N LEU A 99 4.87 -4.46 1.94
CA LEU A 99 5.57 -3.32 2.50
C LEU A 99 6.40 -3.71 3.73
N ASP A 100 5.84 -4.48 4.66
CA ASP A 100 6.58 -5.03 5.81
C ASP A 100 7.77 -5.87 5.35
N ARG A 101 7.58 -6.72 4.33
CA ARG A 101 8.68 -7.48 3.73
C ARG A 101 9.76 -6.55 3.21
N VAL A 102 9.43 -5.72 2.21
CA VAL A 102 10.41 -4.90 1.48
C VAL A 102 11.13 -3.90 2.36
N SER A 103 10.44 -3.34 3.37
CA SER A 103 11.03 -2.35 4.27
C SER A 103 11.83 -2.96 5.42
N HIS A 104 11.67 -4.25 5.74
CA HIS A 104 12.37 -4.88 6.85
C HIS A 104 13.90 -4.83 6.70
N CYS A 105 14.58 -4.42 7.78
CA CYS A 105 16.03 -4.36 7.88
C CYS A 105 16.49 -4.67 9.31
N ILE A 106 17.74 -5.09 9.45
CA ILE A 106 18.42 -5.24 10.74
C ILE A 106 19.46 -4.14 10.88
N VAL A 107 19.44 -3.45 12.02
CA VAL A 107 20.26 -2.27 12.32
C VAL A 107 20.75 -2.40 13.76
N GLU A 108 22.05 -2.42 13.97
CA GLU A 108 22.66 -2.58 15.30
C GLU A 108 22.08 -3.79 16.05
N GLY A 109 21.81 -4.89 15.33
CA GLY A 109 21.20 -6.10 15.86
C GLY A 109 19.69 -6.01 16.16
N THR A 110 19.03 -4.90 15.85
CA THR A 110 17.58 -4.70 16.05
C THR A 110 16.80 -4.74 14.74
N ALA A 111 15.65 -5.40 14.75
CA ALA A 111 14.73 -5.39 13.60
C ALA A 111 14.01 -4.04 13.51
N GLN A 112 14.12 -3.40 12.35
CA GLN A 112 13.52 -2.12 12.03
C GLN A 112 12.96 -2.14 10.60
N HIS A 113 12.36 -1.03 10.18
CA HIS A 113 11.89 -0.83 8.81
C HIS A 113 12.52 0.43 8.21
N HIS A 114 12.94 0.35 6.95
CA HIS A 114 13.22 1.54 6.16
C HIS A 114 11.94 2.39 6.03
N PRO A 115 12.05 3.74 6.01
CA PRO A 115 10.88 4.58 5.84
C PRO A 115 10.11 4.25 4.57
N VAL A 116 8.77 4.22 4.68
CA VAL A 116 7.86 3.92 3.58
C VAL A 116 7.14 5.18 3.11
N VAL A 117 6.99 5.34 1.80
CA VAL A 117 6.05 6.26 1.16
C VAL A 117 5.08 5.43 0.35
N LEU A 118 3.80 5.46 0.70
CA LEU A 118 2.73 4.71 0.04
C LEU A 118 1.78 5.70 -0.63
N THR A 119 1.66 5.62 -1.95
CA THR A 119 0.87 6.55 -2.77
C THR A 119 -0.22 5.82 -3.57
N GLY A 120 -1.16 6.57 -4.14
CA GLY A 120 -2.08 6.05 -5.15
C GLY A 120 -3.51 6.50 -4.98
N ASP A 121 -4.38 5.95 -5.83
CA ASP A 121 -5.83 6.03 -5.72
C ASP A 121 -6.34 4.85 -4.89
N PHE A 122 -6.85 5.15 -3.71
CA PHE A 122 -7.31 4.15 -2.76
C PHE A 122 -8.82 3.88 -2.84
N ASN A 123 -9.57 4.69 -3.59
CA ASN A 123 -11.02 4.57 -3.73
C ASN A 123 -11.78 4.44 -2.38
N PHE A 124 -11.29 5.15 -1.36
CA PHE A 124 -11.96 5.31 -0.07
C PHE A 124 -11.75 6.73 0.47
N ASP A 125 -12.66 7.18 1.34
CA ASP A 125 -12.54 8.45 2.06
C ASP A 125 -11.79 8.30 3.41
N THR A 126 -11.50 9.43 4.05
CA THR A 126 -10.77 9.52 5.33
C THR A 126 -11.52 8.96 6.54
N GLY A 127 -12.85 8.80 6.43
CA GLY A 127 -13.69 8.16 7.45
C GLY A 127 -13.82 6.65 7.28
N SER A 128 -13.24 6.07 6.23
CA SER A 128 -13.30 4.64 5.97
C SER A 128 -12.48 3.83 6.98
N CYS A 129 -12.93 2.60 7.28
CA CYS A 129 -12.16 1.69 8.15
C CYS A 129 -10.80 1.30 7.55
N VAL A 130 -10.67 1.34 6.22
CA VAL A 130 -9.43 1.02 5.52
C VAL A 130 -8.40 2.15 5.72
N TYR A 131 -8.83 3.42 5.62
CA TYR A 131 -8.02 4.56 6.02
C TYR A 131 -7.60 4.48 7.49
N HIS A 132 -8.53 4.08 8.37
CA HIS A 132 -8.22 3.89 9.79
C HIS A 132 -7.13 2.83 9.98
N LEU A 133 -7.24 1.62 9.38
CA LEU A 133 -6.18 0.60 9.47
C LEU A 133 -4.81 1.17 9.10
N ILE A 134 -4.70 1.86 7.97
CA ILE A 134 -3.44 2.40 7.45
C ILE A 134 -2.84 3.42 8.43
N THR A 135 -3.67 4.30 9.00
CA THR A 135 -3.20 5.44 9.80
C THR A 135 -3.07 5.15 11.29
N SER A 136 -3.89 4.26 11.85
CA SER A 136 -3.82 3.86 13.25
C SER A 136 -2.88 2.67 13.48
N GLY A 137 -2.59 1.88 12.44
CA GLY A 137 -1.88 0.61 12.54
C GLY A 137 -2.72 -0.55 13.06
N GLU A 138 -4.01 -0.35 13.37
CA GLU A 138 -4.89 -1.41 13.91
C GLU A 138 -6.36 -1.20 13.54
N LEU A 139 -7.04 -2.29 13.16
CA LEU A 139 -8.47 -2.31 12.89
C LEU A 139 -9.11 -3.62 13.35
N ARG A 140 -10.08 -3.55 14.27
CA ARG A 140 -11.03 -4.65 14.51
C ARG A 140 -12.13 -4.63 13.45
N TYR A 141 -12.26 -5.71 12.67
CA TYR A 141 -13.15 -5.78 11.52
C TYR A 141 -14.22 -6.88 11.61
N ASP A 142 -14.08 -7.83 12.53
CA ASP A 142 -14.97 -8.99 12.69
C ASP A 142 -16.45 -8.61 12.84
N CYS A 143 -16.71 -7.54 13.59
CA CYS A 143 -18.05 -7.00 13.85
C CYS A 143 -18.57 -6.06 12.75
N LEU A 144 -17.79 -5.77 11.71
CA LEU A 144 -18.22 -4.90 10.62
C LEU A 144 -19.07 -5.67 9.60
N SER A 145 -20.12 -5.03 9.10
CA SER A 145 -21.03 -5.64 8.13
C SER A 145 -20.45 -5.63 6.72
N LYS A 146 -20.42 -6.79 6.05
CA LYS A 146 -19.99 -6.89 4.64
C LYS A 146 -21.10 -6.42 3.68
N PRO A 147 -20.77 -5.90 2.48
CA PRO A 147 -19.43 -5.66 1.94
C PRO A 147 -18.87 -4.25 2.26
N ARG A 148 -19.68 -3.37 2.86
CA ARG A 148 -19.34 -1.94 3.05
C ARG A 148 -18.47 -1.66 4.28
N LEU A 149 -18.34 -2.62 5.18
CA LEU A 149 -17.62 -2.53 6.45
C LEU A 149 -18.10 -1.40 7.35
N LYS A 150 -19.42 -1.30 7.52
CA LYS A 150 -20.06 -0.35 8.46
C LYS A 150 -20.44 -1.05 9.76
N ASN A 151 -20.52 -0.29 10.86
CA ASN A 151 -21.04 -0.79 12.12
C ASN A 151 -22.42 -1.42 11.93
N CYS A 152 -22.66 -2.57 12.55
CA CYS A 152 -23.93 -3.26 12.48
C CYS A 152 -25.03 -2.48 13.22
N SER A 153 -25.73 -1.58 12.52
CA SER A 153 -26.96 -0.95 13.02
C SER A 153 -28.20 -1.71 12.53
N GLY A 154 -28.49 -2.85 13.15
CA GLY A 154 -29.70 -3.64 12.89
C GLY A 154 -29.54 -4.81 11.90
N ARG A 155 -30.68 -5.46 11.59
CA ARG A 155 -30.83 -6.81 10.98
C ARG A 155 -30.32 -7.00 9.53
N SER A 156 -29.60 -6.05 8.93
CA SER A 156 -29.53 -5.95 7.46
C SER A 156 -28.29 -6.54 6.78
N SER A 157 -27.22 -6.95 7.49
CA SER A 157 -26.09 -7.64 6.85
C SER A 157 -25.29 -8.48 7.85
N PRO A 158 -24.84 -9.70 7.47
CA PRO A 158 -24.02 -10.53 8.35
C PRO A 158 -22.65 -9.87 8.63
N PRO A 159 -22.06 -10.13 9.81
CA PRO A 159 -20.70 -9.70 10.12
C PRO A 159 -19.71 -10.29 9.11
N LEU A 160 -18.59 -9.60 8.91
CA LEU A 160 -17.49 -10.07 8.07
C LEU A 160 -16.91 -11.38 8.62
N GLY A 161 -16.90 -11.53 9.95
CA GLY A 161 -16.30 -12.66 10.64
C GLY A 161 -14.80 -12.45 10.85
N SER A 162 -14.15 -13.40 11.53
CA SER A 162 -12.78 -13.18 12.02
C SER A 162 -11.69 -13.45 10.99
N LYS A 163 -12.03 -13.97 9.80
CA LYS A 163 -11.09 -14.34 8.71
C LYS A 163 -11.40 -13.53 7.45
N LEU A 164 -10.63 -12.47 7.20
CA LEU A 164 -10.73 -11.68 5.97
C LEU A 164 -10.20 -12.44 4.75
N VAL A 165 -8.97 -12.95 4.84
CA VAL A 165 -8.34 -13.78 3.80
C VAL A 165 -8.08 -15.20 4.29
N PRO A 166 -8.09 -16.23 3.42
CA PRO A 166 -7.80 -17.60 3.83
C PRO A 166 -6.35 -17.76 4.33
N SER A 167 -6.14 -18.43 5.47
CA SER A 167 -4.80 -18.66 6.06
C SER A 167 -3.82 -19.36 5.11
N ARG A 168 -4.32 -20.12 4.12
CA ARG A 168 -3.50 -20.74 3.06
C ARG A 168 -2.71 -19.75 2.20
N LEU A 169 -3.10 -18.47 2.19
CA LEU A 169 -2.34 -17.42 1.52
C LEU A 169 -1.07 -17.02 2.30
N GLY A 170 -0.93 -17.45 3.56
CA GLY A 170 0.24 -17.16 4.38
C GLY A 170 0.36 -15.69 4.82
N ILE A 171 -0.73 -14.92 4.78
CA ILE A 171 -0.78 -13.54 5.26
C ILE A 171 -1.37 -13.49 6.66
N THR A 172 -0.58 -13.07 7.64
CA THR A 172 -1.00 -12.99 9.05
C THR A 172 -1.96 -11.81 9.28
N ASP A 173 -2.61 -11.82 10.44
CA ASP A 173 -3.41 -10.70 10.92
C ASP A 173 -2.56 -9.45 11.24
N CYS A 174 -1.24 -9.60 11.46
CA CYS A 174 -0.31 -8.49 11.58
C CYS A 174 0.16 -7.93 10.22
N CYS A 175 -0.52 -8.30 9.12
CA CYS A 175 -0.17 -7.92 7.75
C CYS A 175 1.29 -8.26 7.43
N GLN A 176 1.69 -9.52 7.60
CA GLN A 176 3.05 -9.99 7.31
C GLN A 176 2.98 -11.35 6.58
N HIS A 177 3.99 -11.65 5.77
CA HIS A 177 4.15 -12.96 5.16
C HIS A 177 4.68 -13.95 6.21
N ALA A 178 3.84 -14.89 6.63
CA ALA A 178 4.16 -15.85 7.68
C ALA A 178 5.43 -16.68 7.39
N SER A 179 5.65 -17.05 6.12
CA SER A 179 6.83 -17.81 5.70
C SER A 179 8.11 -16.98 5.72
N VAL A 180 8.03 -15.67 5.54
CA VAL A 180 9.18 -14.76 5.68
C VAL A 180 9.51 -14.55 7.16
N LEU A 181 8.50 -14.46 8.03
CA LEU A 181 8.73 -14.28 9.47
C LEU A 181 9.55 -15.41 10.09
N THR A 182 9.34 -16.65 9.64
CA THR A 182 10.12 -17.80 10.10
C THR A 182 11.58 -17.77 9.64
N ASP A 183 11.89 -17.01 8.59
CA ASP A 183 13.21 -16.92 7.96
C ASP A 183 14.05 -15.75 8.50
N ARG A 184 13.38 -14.69 8.99
CA ARG A 184 14.00 -13.46 9.48
C ARG A 184 14.97 -13.66 10.65
N SER A 185 14.87 -14.76 11.39
CA SER A 185 15.79 -15.07 12.50
C SER A 185 17.25 -15.20 12.03
N ASP A 186 17.47 -15.52 10.77
CA ASP A 186 18.80 -15.79 10.21
C ASP A 186 19.44 -14.54 9.56
N TYR A 187 18.75 -13.40 9.56
CA TYR A 187 19.18 -12.21 8.81
C TYR A 187 20.31 -11.48 9.54
N LYS A 188 21.38 -11.16 8.81
CA LYS A 188 22.49 -10.36 9.31
C LYS A 188 22.27 -8.88 9.04
N GLU A 189 22.95 -8.04 9.81
CA GLU A 189 22.95 -6.59 9.62
C GLU A 189 23.39 -6.20 8.20
N GLY A 190 22.65 -5.29 7.57
CA GLY A 190 22.92 -4.79 6.22
C GLY A 190 22.65 -5.78 5.07
N ASP A 191 22.24 -7.02 5.36
CA ASP A 191 22.11 -8.08 4.37
C ASP A 191 20.68 -8.14 3.80
N ARG A 192 20.43 -7.33 2.77
CA ARG A 192 19.29 -7.53 1.87
C ARG A 192 19.80 -7.68 0.44
N SER A 193 20.69 -8.65 0.29
CA SER A 193 21.27 -9.12 -0.98
C SER A 193 20.19 -9.69 -1.90
N VAL A 194 20.53 -9.82 -3.19
CA VAL A 194 19.59 -10.32 -4.21
C VAL A 194 19.18 -11.76 -3.90
N GLU A 195 20.07 -12.56 -3.30
CA GLU A 195 19.81 -13.92 -2.87
C GLU A 195 18.74 -13.99 -1.77
N VAL A 196 18.81 -13.11 -0.76
CA VAL A 196 17.81 -13.02 0.32
C VAL A 196 16.44 -12.65 -0.26
N VAL A 197 16.40 -11.64 -1.14
CA VAL A 197 15.15 -11.23 -1.80
C VAL A 197 14.56 -12.39 -2.61
N ASN A 198 15.37 -13.09 -3.40
CA ASN A 198 14.90 -14.24 -4.18
C ASN A 198 14.41 -15.40 -3.28
N ARG A 199 15.08 -15.64 -2.14
CA ARG A 199 14.64 -16.63 -1.14
C ARG A 199 13.27 -16.25 -0.58
N GLU A 200 13.09 -15.00 -0.13
CA GLU A 200 11.80 -14.50 0.37
C GLU A 200 10.69 -14.68 -0.67
N LEU A 201 10.92 -14.24 -1.92
CA LEU A 201 9.93 -14.31 -3.00
C LEU A 201 9.50 -15.76 -3.32
N ASN A 202 10.43 -16.72 -3.22
CA ASN A 202 10.16 -18.14 -3.41
C ASN A 202 9.37 -18.78 -2.27
N MET A 203 9.35 -18.16 -1.09
CA MET A 203 8.59 -18.64 0.08
C MET A 203 7.16 -18.09 0.13
N LEU A 204 6.81 -17.11 -0.71
CA LEU A 204 5.49 -16.49 -0.67
C LEU A 204 4.41 -17.45 -1.18
N GLY A 205 3.33 -17.60 -0.41
CA GLY A 205 2.18 -18.44 -0.77
C GLY A 205 1.16 -17.78 -1.71
N LEU A 206 1.44 -16.56 -2.17
CA LEU A 206 0.56 -15.80 -3.05
C LEU A 206 0.78 -16.20 -4.51
N TYR A 207 -0.33 -16.34 -5.24
CA TYR A 207 -0.31 -16.41 -6.69
C TYR A 207 0.28 -15.11 -7.27
N HIS A 208 1.11 -15.26 -8.30
CA HIS A 208 1.69 -14.15 -9.04
C HIS A 208 2.03 -14.60 -10.46
N SER A 209 1.41 -13.98 -11.47
CA SER A 209 1.51 -14.40 -12.88
C SER A 209 2.95 -14.33 -13.45
N GLU A 210 3.78 -13.44 -12.91
CA GLU A 210 5.18 -13.27 -13.36
C GLU A 210 6.18 -14.16 -12.60
N ARG A 211 5.73 -14.97 -11.62
CA ARG A 211 6.61 -15.89 -10.88
C ARG A 211 6.47 -17.29 -11.46
N ARG A 212 7.59 -18.01 -11.58
CA ARG A 212 7.53 -19.45 -11.93
C ARG A 212 6.76 -20.17 -10.83
N ALA A 213 5.86 -21.08 -11.24
CA ALA A 213 5.16 -21.95 -10.32
C ALA A 213 6.18 -22.87 -9.64
N ASN A 214 6.69 -22.44 -8.49
CA ASN A 214 7.41 -23.32 -7.58
C ASN A 214 6.37 -23.95 -6.66
N ASP A 215 6.59 -25.21 -6.29
CA ASP A 215 5.77 -25.90 -5.30
C ASP A 215 5.77 -25.08 -4.01
N ALA A 216 4.73 -24.27 -3.81
CA ALA A 216 4.57 -23.48 -2.60
C ALA A 216 4.66 -24.47 -1.43
N LYS A 217 5.69 -24.31 -0.59
CA LYS A 217 5.77 -25.08 0.65
C LYS A 217 4.49 -24.79 1.43
N LYS A 218 3.62 -25.79 1.55
CA LYS A 218 2.44 -25.72 2.41
C LYS A 218 2.92 -25.33 3.80
N MET A 219 2.58 -24.12 4.24
CA MET A 219 2.84 -23.74 5.61
C MET A 219 2.01 -24.62 6.54
N THR A 220 2.72 -25.28 7.44
CA THR A 220 2.15 -25.90 8.64
C THR A 220 2.53 -25.02 9.82
N ASN A 221 1.51 -24.58 10.55
CA ASN A 221 1.54 -24.05 11.92
C ASN A 221 1.44 -22.53 12.11
N GLY A 222 0.58 -22.18 13.08
CA GLY A 222 0.33 -20.82 13.55
C GLY A 222 -1.17 -20.48 13.65
N GLU A 223 -2.05 -21.35 14.16
CA GLU A 223 -3.50 -21.06 14.25
C GLU A 223 -3.82 -19.71 14.93
N HIS A 224 -2.94 -19.25 15.83
CA HIS A 224 -3.09 -17.99 16.57
C HIS A 224 -2.70 -16.73 15.78
N GLN A 225 -2.03 -16.84 14.62
CA GLN A 225 -1.60 -15.69 13.80
C GLN A 225 -2.63 -15.26 12.76
N PHE A 226 -3.73 -16.00 12.64
CA PHE A 226 -4.77 -15.80 11.64
C PHE A 226 -6.13 -15.82 12.31
N GLY A 227 -7.07 -15.07 11.77
CA GLY A 227 -8.47 -15.27 12.13
C GLY A 227 -8.88 -14.66 13.48
N THR A 228 -8.15 -13.67 13.98
CA THR A 228 -8.40 -12.95 15.25
C THR A 228 -9.51 -11.91 15.13
N GLY A 229 -9.91 -11.54 13.90
CA GLY A 229 -10.86 -10.45 13.67
C GLY A 229 -10.26 -9.05 13.78
N VAL A 230 -8.94 -8.96 13.96
CA VAL A 230 -8.20 -7.71 14.06
C VAL A 230 -7.06 -7.74 13.04
N LEU A 231 -6.88 -6.67 12.28
CA LEU A 231 -5.68 -6.45 11.49
C LEU A 231 -4.76 -5.45 12.18
N LYS A 232 -3.45 -5.67 12.10
CA LYS A 232 -2.41 -4.76 12.63
C LYS A 232 -1.28 -4.57 11.62
N HIS A 233 -0.50 -3.50 11.74
CA HIS A 233 0.80 -3.34 11.09
C HIS A 233 1.71 -2.36 11.86
N ASN A 234 3.03 -2.45 11.66
CA ASN A 234 4.01 -1.63 12.38
C ASN A 234 4.73 -0.59 11.51
N LEU A 235 4.16 -0.21 10.37
CA LEU A 235 4.76 0.75 9.43
C LEU A 235 4.63 2.24 9.83
N HIS A 236 3.84 2.53 10.88
CA HIS A 236 3.60 3.89 11.42
C HIS A 236 3.24 4.92 10.34
N LEU A 237 2.34 4.55 9.43
CA LEU A 237 1.95 5.39 8.32
C LEU A 237 0.99 6.50 8.77
N LYS A 238 1.13 7.69 8.20
CA LYS A 238 0.14 8.75 8.28
C LYS A 238 0.00 9.47 6.94
N SER A 239 -1.11 10.17 6.74
CA SER A 239 -1.29 11.00 5.55
C SER A 239 -0.36 12.23 5.58
N ALA A 240 0.19 12.58 4.41
CA ALA A 240 0.89 13.85 4.21
C ALA A 240 -0.07 15.05 4.21
N TYR A 241 -1.35 14.81 3.88
CA TYR A 241 -2.39 15.83 3.81
C TYR A 241 -3.25 15.82 5.07
N GLN A 242 -3.72 17.00 5.48
CA GLN A 242 -4.66 17.13 6.60
C GLN A 242 -6.11 16.84 6.17
N HIS A 243 -6.38 16.83 4.87
CA HIS A 243 -7.70 16.61 4.26
C HIS A 243 -8.70 17.74 4.55
N ARG A 244 -8.25 18.82 5.20
CA ARG A 244 -9.03 20.00 5.53
C ARG A 244 -8.14 21.24 5.56
N GLN A 245 -8.67 22.36 5.08
CA GLN A 245 -8.10 23.70 5.25
C GLN A 245 -9.12 24.61 5.90
N PHE A 246 -8.79 25.20 7.05
CA PHE A 246 -9.72 26.02 7.84
C PHE A 246 -11.08 25.32 8.05
N ASN A 247 -11.02 24.02 8.38
CA ASN A 247 -12.16 23.12 8.56
C ASN A 247 -12.99 22.80 7.29
N ARG A 248 -12.57 23.28 6.11
CA ARG A 248 -13.20 22.95 4.82
C ARG A 248 -12.52 21.74 4.21
N PRO A 249 -13.26 20.74 3.72
CA PRO A 249 -12.68 19.52 3.15
C PRO A 249 -11.87 19.84 1.89
N GLU A 250 -10.75 19.14 1.74
CA GLU A 250 -9.96 19.08 0.50
C GLU A 250 -10.55 18.02 -0.44
N ALA A 251 -10.26 18.13 -1.74
CA ALA A 251 -10.66 17.14 -2.73
C ALA A 251 -9.52 16.82 -3.71
N THR A 252 -9.54 15.60 -4.23
CA THR A 252 -8.59 15.10 -5.22
C THR A 252 -9.27 14.64 -6.50
N THR A 253 -10.59 14.41 -6.51
CA THR A 253 -11.34 13.95 -7.68
C THR A 253 -12.80 14.39 -7.61
N HIS A 254 -13.49 14.39 -8.75
CA HIS A 254 -14.92 14.66 -8.86
C HIS A 254 -15.67 13.41 -9.36
N GLN A 255 -16.35 12.71 -8.45
CA GLN A 255 -17.12 11.49 -8.74
C GLN A 255 -18.56 11.68 -8.23
N ASP A 256 -19.41 12.33 -9.05
CA ASP A 256 -20.71 12.91 -8.67
C ASP A 256 -20.61 14.06 -7.65
N GLU A 257 -19.64 14.01 -6.75
CA GLU A 257 -19.26 15.06 -5.80
C GLU A 257 -17.74 15.15 -5.66
N TRP A 258 -17.25 16.27 -5.13
CA TRP A 258 -15.82 16.46 -4.84
C TRP A 258 -15.41 15.67 -3.59
N ILE A 259 -14.49 14.74 -3.76
CA ILE A 259 -14.02 13.83 -2.70
C ILE A 259 -12.49 13.70 -2.70
N THR A 260 -11.94 13.21 -1.59
CA THR A 260 -10.54 12.78 -1.50
C THR A 260 -10.49 11.26 -1.54
N VAL A 261 -9.78 10.70 -2.52
CA VAL A 261 -9.46 9.26 -2.62
C VAL A 261 -7.99 8.99 -2.91
N ASP A 262 -7.23 10.04 -3.23
CA ASP A 262 -5.80 9.96 -3.52
C ASP A 262 -5.00 10.37 -2.29
N TYR A 263 -4.00 9.57 -1.95
CA TYR A 263 -3.22 9.76 -0.73
C TYR A 263 -1.73 9.61 -0.98
N ILE A 264 -0.94 10.38 -0.23
CA ILE A 264 0.47 10.11 0.06
C ILE A 264 0.53 9.77 1.55
N PHE A 265 0.63 8.50 1.87
CA PHE A 265 0.95 8.03 3.22
C PHE A 265 2.46 7.91 3.38
N TYR A 266 2.97 8.18 4.58
CA TYR A 266 4.38 7.99 4.87
C TYR A 266 4.66 7.56 6.30
N SER A 267 5.74 6.83 6.50
CA SER A 267 6.19 6.38 7.82
C SER A 267 6.65 7.57 8.65
N GLN A 268 6.00 7.80 9.79
CA GLN A 268 6.48 8.69 10.84
C GLN A 268 6.89 7.85 12.06
N ILE A 269 8.10 7.31 12.00
CA ILE A 269 8.70 6.60 13.12
C ILE A 269 9.34 7.66 14.03
N PRO A 270 9.00 7.69 15.34
CA PRO A 270 9.67 8.59 16.26
C PRO A 270 11.18 8.33 16.30
N GLU A 271 11.98 9.39 16.33
CA GLU A 271 13.46 9.30 16.30
C GLU A 271 14.04 8.43 17.43
N ALA A 272 13.30 8.28 18.53
CA ALA A 272 13.64 7.37 19.63
C ALA A 272 13.67 5.88 19.22
N PHE A 273 12.99 5.49 18.14
CA PHE A 273 12.87 4.11 17.69
C PHE A 273 13.61 3.82 16.38
N SER A 274 14.01 4.84 15.63
CA SER A 274 14.84 4.66 14.45
C SER A 274 15.64 5.91 14.12
N THR A 275 16.90 5.69 13.76
CA THR A 275 17.79 6.72 13.19
C THR A 275 17.45 7.04 11.73
N ARG A 276 16.56 6.26 11.10
CA ARG A 276 16.08 6.47 9.74
C ARG A 276 14.69 7.07 9.81
N SER A 277 14.58 8.37 9.56
CA SER A 277 13.29 9.06 9.60
C SER A 277 12.98 9.72 8.27
N LEU A 278 11.69 9.79 7.96
CA LEU A 278 11.18 10.58 6.86
C LEU A 278 10.37 11.73 7.43
N LYS A 279 10.80 12.96 7.14
CA LYS A 279 10.16 14.18 7.61
C LYS A 279 9.48 14.88 6.46
N LEU A 280 8.17 15.06 6.55
CA LEU A 280 7.41 15.91 5.63
C LEU A 280 7.86 17.36 5.80
N LEU A 281 8.29 17.98 4.70
CA LEU A 281 8.70 19.38 4.64
C LEU A 281 7.56 20.27 4.15
N SER A 282 6.90 19.85 3.07
CA SER A 282 5.85 20.63 2.41
C SER A 282 4.88 19.71 1.65
N THR A 283 3.69 20.22 1.36
CA THR A 283 2.78 19.65 0.36
C THR A 283 2.34 20.73 -0.60
N TRP A 284 2.05 20.37 -1.85
CA TRP A 284 1.25 21.24 -2.71
C TRP A 284 -0.16 21.31 -2.18
N ARG A 285 -0.64 22.53 -1.94
CA ARG A 285 -1.97 22.78 -1.41
C ARG A 285 -3.03 22.18 -2.33
N LEU A 286 -3.87 21.30 -1.79
CA LEU A 286 -5.08 20.85 -2.47
C LEU A 286 -6.15 21.95 -2.43
N PRO A 287 -6.98 22.11 -3.47
CA PRO A 287 -8.14 22.97 -3.38
C PRO A 287 -9.17 22.38 -2.39
N THR A 288 -9.89 23.27 -1.71
CA THR A 288 -11.07 22.91 -0.91
C THR A 288 -12.25 22.56 -1.82
N VAL A 289 -13.21 21.78 -1.33
CA VAL A 289 -14.44 21.44 -2.07
C VAL A 289 -15.15 22.71 -2.60
N ASP A 290 -15.19 23.78 -1.81
CA ASP A 290 -15.78 25.06 -2.23
C ASP A 290 -15.05 25.68 -3.44
N GLU A 291 -13.71 25.67 -3.43
CA GLU A 291 -12.90 26.13 -4.56
C GLU A 291 -13.08 25.22 -5.78
N CYS A 292 -13.19 23.91 -5.57
CA CYS A 292 -13.42 22.96 -6.65
C CYS A 292 -14.81 23.13 -7.27
N ASN A 293 -15.83 23.48 -6.47
CA ASN A 293 -17.17 23.80 -6.97
C ASN A 293 -17.17 25.02 -7.90
N VAL A 294 -16.26 25.99 -7.68
CA VAL A 294 -16.08 27.13 -8.58
C VAL A 294 -15.39 26.72 -9.88
N MET A 295 -14.39 25.82 -9.80
CA MET A 295 -13.71 25.25 -10.97
C MET A 295 -14.65 24.40 -11.86
N GLY A 296 -15.65 23.77 -11.25
CA GLY A 296 -16.56 22.84 -11.93
C GLY A 296 -15.93 21.47 -12.17
N ALA A 297 -16.71 20.52 -12.66
CA ALA A 297 -16.28 19.12 -12.84
C ALA A 297 -15.01 19.00 -13.70
N ILE A 298 -14.20 18.00 -13.37
CA ILE A 298 -13.01 17.59 -14.13
C ILE A 298 -13.25 16.21 -14.77
N PRO A 299 -12.66 15.90 -15.94
CA PRO A 299 -11.70 16.72 -16.69
C PRO A 299 -12.36 17.94 -17.35
N ASN A 300 -11.58 19.00 -17.54
CA ASN A 300 -11.98 20.23 -18.21
C ASN A 300 -10.78 20.85 -18.96
N PHE A 301 -10.89 22.12 -19.40
CA PHE A 301 -9.82 22.78 -20.16
C PHE A 301 -8.52 22.95 -19.36
N ASP A 302 -8.62 23.15 -18.04
CA ASP A 302 -7.49 23.40 -17.15
C ASP A 302 -6.94 22.10 -16.53
N SER A 303 -7.77 21.06 -16.40
CA SER A 303 -7.40 19.75 -15.86
C SER A 303 -7.72 18.63 -16.84
N PRO A 304 -6.72 17.99 -17.47
CA PRO A 304 -6.93 16.92 -18.44
C PRO A 304 -7.29 15.57 -17.80
N SER A 305 -7.24 15.47 -16.47
CA SER A 305 -7.54 14.29 -15.66
C SER A 305 -8.78 14.55 -14.80
N ASP A 306 -9.52 13.50 -14.47
CA ASP A 306 -10.59 13.50 -13.46
C ASP A 306 -10.06 13.48 -12.02
N HIS A 307 -8.75 13.32 -11.84
CA HIS A 307 -8.04 13.47 -10.56
C HIS A 307 -7.01 14.59 -10.60
N LEU A 308 -6.88 15.33 -9.50
CA LEU A 308 -5.88 16.35 -9.26
C LEU A 308 -4.55 15.72 -8.81
N PRO A 309 -3.40 16.20 -9.31
CA PRO A 309 -2.11 15.71 -8.85
C PRO A 309 -1.84 16.11 -7.39
N ILE A 310 -1.26 15.19 -6.62
CA ILE A 310 -0.78 15.44 -5.26
C ILE A 310 0.74 15.37 -5.19
N LEU A 311 1.35 16.22 -4.36
CA LEU A 311 2.80 16.37 -4.24
C LEU A 311 3.19 16.66 -2.80
N ALA A 312 4.24 16.00 -2.35
CA ALA A 312 4.85 16.20 -1.03
C ALA A 312 6.37 16.20 -1.13
N ASP A 313 7.00 17.14 -0.41
CA ASP A 313 8.45 17.20 -0.23
C ASP A 313 8.83 16.52 1.07
N PHE A 314 9.80 15.62 1.03
CA PHE A 314 10.31 14.90 2.20
C PHE A 314 11.81 15.10 2.37
N LEU A 315 12.24 15.16 3.63
CA LEU A 315 13.62 14.98 4.04
C LEU A 315 13.80 13.54 4.52
N LEU A 316 14.75 12.83 3.90
CA LEU A 316 15.18 11.50 4.33
C LEU A 316 16.43 11.66 5.21
N SER A 317 16.27 11.41 6.52
CA SER A 317 17.29 11.60 7.56
C SER A 317 17.99 10.31 7.94
#